data_AF-A0A094H5V2-F1
#
_entry.id   AF-A0A094H5V2-F1
#
_cell.length_a   1.000
_cell.length_b   1.000
_cell.length_c   1.000
_cell.angle_alpha   90.00
_cell.angle_beta   90.00
_cell.angle_gamma   90.00
#
_symmetry.space_group_name_H-M   'P 1'
#
loop_
_entity.id
_entity.type
_entity.pdbx_description
1 polymer ?
#
loop_
_entity_poly.entity_id
_entity_poly.type
_entity_poly.pdbx_seq_one_letter_code
_entity_poly.pdbx_strand_id
1 'polypeptide(L)'
;MKLQHAYNVAAVLSVASAHTIMQSFNGNPMGDAIYMPSSNMYQSDVNANTLACNGAPATGFRSSSKKITVQAGSTVTGLWLHELGSTDSNPGSDTDNKVIASSHKGPLLAYMKKVSDATQNPSAGPGNGWFKISEVGLISSTQWAVDALISAGGLQSVKIPSCIENGDYLLRFELIALHSASTYPGAQFYVECAQITVTGGTGTANPSTVAIPGSYSGSDPGIKVSIYNSKGSPYPSSYTIPGPPVFTCPSGSGSNPPTSTLPAGGSDGGGAAAPKYGQCGGIGWTGPTTSIIFPRLRSHRRIIYQHEAHHLPRGARSLCYGTFNFQELWVDGVDQEGTCIRTPPSNSPVTSATSNDITCNVGGTKGVAGLCSVAAGQTVTVEMHAQPGDRSCSSEAIGGNHYGPVIIYMGKVTDAKTADGSGAIWFKVDEEGYDVPTKTWGTMTLNDNCGKRTFTVPSSLAPGNYLLRAEVIALHAASSSGGAQFYMSCYQLEVTGRGTTNPSGVSFPGAYSASDPGILININQDIASYTIPGPTDVFTG
;
A
#
# COMPACT_ATOMS: atom_id res chain seq x y z
N MET A 1 -29.66 40.12 27.62
CA MET A 1 -29.52 39.26 26.42
C MET A 1 -28.21 38.50 26.57
N LYS A 2 -28.22 37.16 26.70
CA LYS A 2 -27.00 36.36 26.94
C LYS A 2 -26.38 35.95 25.60
N LEU A 3 -25.12 36.29 25.34
CA LEU A 3 -24.35 35.68 24.25
C LEU A 3 -23.87 34.29 24.71
N GLN A 4 -24.30 33.24 24.00
CA GLN A 4 -23.68 31.93 24.14
C GLN A 4 -22.48 31.84 23.19
N HIS A 5 -21.32 31.44 23.72
CA HIS A 5 -20.13 31.17 22.92
C HIS A 5 -20.26 29.76 22.33
N ALA A 6 -20.34 29.67 21.00
CA ALA A 6 -20.26 28.38 20.30
C ALA A 6 -18.77 28.01 20.14
N TYR A 7 -18.30 27.09 20.98
CA TYR A 7 -17.00 26.45 20.79
C TYR A 7 -17.09 25.44 19.64
N ASN A 8 -16.72 25.88 18.44
CA ASN A 8 -16.50 24.96 17.32
C ASN A 8 -15.15 24.26 17.52
N VAL A 9 -15.19 23.08 18.15
CA VAL A 9 -14.05 22.16 18.15
C VAL A 9 -13.93 21.57 16.74
N ALA A 10 -13.07 22.17 15.92
CA ALA A 10 -12.68 21.59 14.64
C ALA A 10 -11.89 20.31 14.92
N ALA A 11 -12.47 19.15 14.60
CA ALA A 11 -11.75 17.90 14.61
C ALA A 11 -10.68 17.96 13.50
N VAL A 12 -9.41 18.07 13.91
CA VAL A 12 -8.27 17.92 13.01
C VAL A 12 -8.24 16.46 12.57
N LEU A 13 -8.79 16.19 11.38
CA LEU A 13 -8.60 14.92 10.70
C LEU A 13 -7.15 14.89 10.22
N SER A 14 -6.32 14.17 10.97
CA SER A 14 -5.12 13.58 10.40
C SER A 14 -5.51 12.75 9.18
N VAL A 15 -4.59 12.69 8.24
CA VAL A 15 -4.66 11.76 7.13
C VAL A 15 -3.32 11.07 7.01
N ALA A 16 -3.36 9.83 6.58
CA ALA A 16 -2.36 8.87 6.98
C ALA A 16 -1.47 8.46 5.82
N SER A 17 -0.17 8.35 6.09
CA SER A 17 0.52 7.15 5.59
C SER A 17 -0.20 5.96 6.22
N ALA A 18 -0.53 4.90 5.50
CA ALA A 18 -1.01 3.69 6.16
C ALA A 18 -0.27 2.48 5.67
N HIS A 19 0.74 2.19 6.45
CA HIS A 19 1.36 0.90 6.52
C HIS A 19 0.84 0.23 7.80
N THR A 20 0.82 -1.10 7.83
CA THR A 20 0.57 -1.84 9.06
C THR A 20 1.28 -3.17 8.98
N ILE A 21 1.58 -3.73 10.13
CA ILE A 21 2.36 -4.96 10.24
C ILE A 21 2.01 -5.66 11.54
N MET A 22 1.77 -6.97 11.49
CA MET A 22 1.59 -7.76 12.70
C MET A 22 2.93 -7.97 13.39
N GLN A 23 3.16 -7.30 14.53
CA GLN A 23 4.48 -7.23 15.16
C GLN A 23 4.67 -8.21 16.32
N SER A 24 3.59 -8.60 16.99
CA SER A 24 3.64 -9.60 18.07
C SER A 24 2.49 -10.61 17.99
N PHE A 25 2.77 -11.82 18.47
CA PHE A 25 1.83 -12.93 18.47
C PHE A 25 1.55 -13.40 19.90
N ASN A 26 0.27 -13.51 20.23
CA ASN A 26 -0.24 -14.09 21.46
C ASN A 26 0.39 -13.50 22.75
N GLY A 27 0.65 -12.19 22.76
CA GLY A 27 1.25 -11.47 23.89
C GLY A 27 2.77 -11.65 24.08
N ASN A 28 3.46 -12.29 23.15
CA ASN A 28 4.92 -12.48 23.21
C ASN A 28 5.66 -11.21 22.73
N PRO A 29 6.98 -11.08 22.99
CA PRO A 29 7.79 -9.98 22.46
C PRO A 29 7.70 -9.82 20.93
N MET A 30 8.02 -8.62 20.45
CA MET A 30 8.02 -8.31 19.02
C MET A 30 8.92 -9.28 18.22
N GLY A 31 8.39 -9.85 17.14
CA GLY A 31 9.08 -10.83 16.29
C GLY A 31 9.26 -12.23 16.90
N ASP A 32 8.76 -12.51 18.11
CA ASP A 32 8.78 -13.87 18.66
C ASP A 32 7.80 -14.77 17.91
N ALA A 33 8.35 -15.79 17.25
CA ALA A 33 7.67 -16.72 16.35
C ALA A 33 6.91 -16.06 15.18
N ILE A 34 7.14 -14.78 14.86
CA ILE A 34 6.68 -14.15 13.61
C ILE A 34 7.89 -13.90 12.72
N TYR A 35 7.72 -14.07 11.42
CA TYR A 35 8.72 -13.60 10.46
C TYR A 35 8.43 -12.16 10.05
N MET A 36 9.20 -11.22 10.61
CA MET A 36 9.02 -9.79 10.38
C MET A 36 9.62 -9.37 9.03
N PRO A 37 8.83 -8.85 8.06
CA PRO A 37 9.39 -8.23 6.87
C PRO A 37 10.16 -6.94 7.24
N SER A 38 11.11 -6.55 6.39
CA SER A 38 11.90 -5.32 6.55
C SER A 38 11.18 -4.05 6.10
N SER A 39 9.89 -4.15 5.79
CA SER A 39 9.06 -3.07 5.29
C SER A 39 7.63 -3.36 5.70
N ASN A 40 6.92 -2.32 6.11
CA ASN A 40 5.49 -2.33 6.40
C ASN A 40 4.63 -2.08 5.13
N MET A 41 5.24 -2.14 3.94
CA MET A 41 4.57 -2.08 2.64
C MET A 41 3.70 -3.31 2.36
N TYR A 42 2.58 -3.08 1.68
CA TYR A 42 1.63 -4.12 1.28
C TYR A 42 2.11 -4.95 0.08
N GLN A 43 1.56 -6.16 -0.02
CA GLN A 43 1.57 -6.97 -1.25
C GLN A 43 0.36 -6.57 -2.12
N SER A 44 0.48 -6.61 -3.45
CA SER A 44 -0.61 -6.25 -4.38
C SER A 44 -0.78 -7.21 -5.58
N ASP A 45 0.27 -7.96 -5.93
CA ASP A 45 0.16 -9.07 -6.89
C ASP A 45 -0.31 -10.35 -6.17
N VAL A 46 -1.51 -10.82 -6.52
CA VAL A 46 -2.08 -12.06 -5.96
C VAL A 46 -1.36 -13.33 -6.40
N ASN A 47 -0.45 -13.22 -7.37
CA ASN A 47 0.35 -14.33 -7.91
C ASN A 47 1.75 -14.41 -7.28
N ALA A 48 2.14 -13.44 -6.45
CA ALA A 48 3.46 -13.40 -5.83
C ALA A 48 3.58 -14.42 -4.67
N ASN A 49 4.72 -15.12 -4.60
CA ASN A 49 5.01 -16.04 -3.49
C ASN A 49 5.02 -15.33 -2.12
N THR A 50 5.38 -14.05 -2.10
CA THR A 50 5.36 -13.18 -0.91
C THR A 50 3.95 -13.03 -0.31
N LEU A 51 2.88 -13.26 -1.06
CA LEU A 51 1.52 -13.22 -0.54
C LEU A 51 1.26 -14.29 0.54
N ALA A 52 2.00 -15.40 0.53
CA ALA A 52 1.79 -16.49 1.48
C ALA A 52 2.16 -16.10 2.91
N CYS A 53 3.38 -15.62 3.14
CA CYS A 53 3.92 -15.31 4.47
C CYS A 53 4.86 -14.10 4.48
N ASN A 54 4.60 -13.12 3.62
CA ASN A 54 5.48 -12.00 3.30
C ASN A 54 6.82 -12.42 2.64
N GLY A 55 7.66 -11.44 2.32
CA GLY A 55 8.99 -11.65 1.73
C GLY A 55 10.08 -11.98 2.75
N ALA A 56 11.29 -12.28 2.26
CA ALA A 56 12.51 -12.38 3.07
C ALA A 56 12.88 -11.00 3.67
N PRO A 57 13.54 -10.91 4.83
CA PRO A 57 13.90 -9.64 5.45
C PRO A 57 15.09 -9.06 4.70
N ALA A 58 15.14 -7.73 4.60
CA ALA A 58 16.39 -7.04 4.41
C ALA A 58 17.35 -7.31 5.58
N THR A 59 18.64 -7.17 5.28
CA THR A 59 19.75 -7.24 6.24
C THR A 59 19.49 -6.39 7.48
N GLY A 60 19.38 -7.04 8.65
CA GLY A 60 19.25 -6.39 9.96
C GLY A 60 18.16 -6.99 10.86
N PHE A 61 17.09 -7.55 10.27
CA PHE A 61 16.04 -8.22 11.03
C PHE A 61 16.34 -9.71 11.27
N ARG A 62 15.86 -10.22 12.42
CA ARG A 62 16.08 -11.61 12.84
C ARG A 62 14.99 -12.52 12.28
N SER A 63 15.38 -13.54 11.53
CA SER A 63 14.53 -14.72 11.33
C SER A 63 14.24 -15.34 12.70
N SER A 64 12.96 -15.56 13.01
CA SER A 64 12.56 -16.13 14.30
C SER A 64 12.73 -17.65 14.26
N SER A 65 13.64 -18.22 15.06
CA SER A 65 13.75 -19.67 15.24
C SER A 65 12.76 -20.23 16.27
N LYS A 66 11.93 -19.37 16.86
CA LYS A 66 10.97 -19.73 17.90
C LYS A 66 9.68 -20.28 17.30
N LYS A 67 9.09 -21.25 17.99
CA LYS A 67 7.71 -21.69 17.78
C LYS A 67 6.92 -21.45 19.06
N ILE A 68 5.68 -20.97 18.95
CA ILE A 68 4.79 -20.81 20.09
C ILE A 68 3.83 -22.00 20.14
N THR A 69 3.83 -22.73 21.26
CA THR A 69 2.90 -23.83 21.47
C THR A 69 1.50 -23.28 21.76
N VAL A 70 0.51 -23.75 21.00
CA VAL A 70 -0.90 -23.34 21.16
C VAL A 70 -1.78 -24.57 21.39
N GLN A 71 -2.90 -24.38 22.10
CA GLN A 71 -3.88 -25.45 22.32
C GLN A 71 -4.97 -25.38 21.25
N ALA A 72 -5.28 -26.51 20.64
CA ALA A 72 -6.38 -26.62 19.70
C ALA A 72 -7.71 -26.24 20.40
N GLY A 73 -8.52 -25.40 19.76
CA GLY A 73 -9.72 -24.81 20.37
C GLY A 73 -9.50 -23.50 21.14
N SER A 74 -8.26 -23.09 21.43
CA SER A 74 -7.98 -21.81 22.08
C SER A 74 -8.11 -20.63 21.11
N THR A 75 -8.29 -19.42 21.67
CA THR A 75 -8.10 -18.18 20.92
C THR A 75 -6.65 -17.74 21.04
N VAL A 76 -6.10 -17.21 19.95
CA VAL A 76 -4.79 -16.54 19.89
C VAL A 76 -4.94 -15.15 19.27
N THR A 77 -3.97 -14.27 19.47
CA THR A 77 -4.00 -12.90 18.95
C THR A 77 -2.80 -12.57 18.06
N GLY A 78 -3.02 -11.73 17.06
CA GLY A 78 -1.97 -10.98 16.36
C GLY A 78 -2.13 -9.49 16.66
N LEU A 79 -1.05 -8.78 17.00
CA LEU A 79 -1.06 -7.34 17.24
C LEU A 79 -0.55 -6.59 16.00
N TRP A 80 -1.45 -5.90 15.34
CA TRP A 80 -1.20 -5.00 14.20
C TRP A 80 -0.88 -3.59 14.68
N LEU A 81 0.25 -3.04 14.23
CA LEU A 81 0.66 -1.67 14.50
C LEU A 81 1.23 -1.02 13.24
N HIS A 82 1.18 0.32 13.19
CA HIS A 82 1.40 1.12 12.00
C HIS A 82 2.89 1.20 11.57
N GLU A 83 3.76 1.68 12.47
CA GLU A 83 5.22 1.74 12.23
C GLU A 83 5.95 0.51 12.76
N LEU A 84 6.86 -0.08 11.99
CA LEU A 84 7.75 -1.17 12.44
C LEU A 84 8.59 -0.73 13.66
N GLY A 85 8.47 -1.44 14.78
CA GLY A 85 9.12 -1.09 16.05
C GLY A 85 8.27 -0.25 17.01
N SER A 86 7.06 0.15 16.61
CA SER A 86 6.10 0.80 17.51
C SER A 86 5.57 -0.16 18.59
N THR A 87 5.11 0.41 19.70
CA THR A 87 4.53 -0.29 20.84
C THR A 87 3.37 0.51 21.44
N ASP A 88 2.61 -0.11 22.34
CA ASP A 88 1.56 0.56 23.13
C ASP A 88 2.04 1.79 23.91
N SER A 89 3.33 1.89 24.24
CA SER A 89 3.94 3.03 24.92
C SER A 89 4.75 3.95 24.01
N ASN A 90 4.90 3.60 22.73
CA ASN A 90 5.62 4.36 21.72
C ASN A 90 4.99 4.07 20.33
N PRO A 91 3.87 4.72 19.96
CA PRO A 91 3.06 4.32 18.81
C PRO A 91 3.72 4.57 17.44
N GLY A 92 4.86 5.26 17.40
CA GLY A 92 5.52 5.69 16.17
C GLY A 92 5.65 7.22 16.10
N SER A 93 6.22 7.71 15.01
CA SER A 93 6.28 9.13 14.67
C SER A 93 5.01 9.64 13.96
N ASP A 94 4.31 8.77 13.22
CA ASP A 94 3.00 9.08 12.65
C ASP A 94 1.94 9.19 13.76
N THR A 95 1.11 10.23 13.65
CA THR A 95 0.07 10.57 14.62
C THR A 95 -1.34 10.20 14.17
N ASP A 96 -1.51 9.64 12.96
CA ASP A 96 -2.84 9.32 12.44
C ASP A 96 -3.55 8.23 13.22
N ASN A 97 -2.89 7.07 13.41
CA ASN A 97 -3.43 5.98 14.20
C ASN A 97 -2.35 4.93 14.55
N LYS A 98 -2.37 4.42 15.78
CA LYS A 98 -1.51 3.34 16.31
C LYS A 98 -1.48 2.08 15.44
N VAL A 99 -2.61 1.75 14.78
CA VAL A 99 -2.86 0.44 14.16
C VAL A 99 -2.67 0.48 12.63
N ILE A 100 -3.54 1.24 11.98
CA ILE A 100 -3.61 1.53 10.55
C ILE A 100 -4.55 2.72 10.39
N ALA A 101 -4.40 3.51 9.34
CA ALA A 101 -5.28 4.61 9.01
C ALA A 101 -6.76 4.22 9.00
N SER A 102 -7.61 5.12 9.49
CA SER A 102 -9.06 4.94 9.45
C SER A 102 -9.63 4.86 8.01
N SER A 103 -8.88 5.32 6.99
CA SER A 103 -9.23 5.22 5.58
C SER A 103 -9.10 3.82 4.99
N HIS A 104 -8.29 2.93 5.59
CA HIS A 104 -7.91 1.63 5.03
C HIS A 104 -8.95 0.54 5.29
N LYS A 105 -10.20 0.80 4.89
CA LYS A 105 -11.32 -0.14 5.05
C LYS A 105 -11.06 -1.46 4.34
N GLY A 106 -11.52 -2.56 4.94
CA GLY A 106 -11.51 -3.88 4.33
C GLY A 106 -11.63 -5.03 5.33
N PRO A 107 -11.47 -6.29 4.87
CA PRO A 107 -11.58 -7.48 5.71
C PRO A 107 -10.31 -7.81 6.51
N LEU A 108 -10.51 -8.67 7.51
CA LEU A 108 -9.47 -9.41 8.21
C LEU A 108 -9.72 -10.90 8.00
N LEU A 109 -8.66 -11.64 7.70
CA LEU A 109 -8.72 -13.09 7.48
C LEU A 109 -7.63 -13.79 8.28
N ALA A 110 -7.81 -15.08 8.52
CA ALA A 110 -6.77 -15.94 9.04
C ALA A 110 -6.79 -17.34 8.40
N TYR A 111 -5.62 -17.87 8.11
CA TYR A 111 -5.43 -19.18 7.48
C TYR A 111 -4.40 -20.00 8.26
N MET A 112 -4.52 -21.33 8.21
CA MET A 112 -3.51 -22.25 8.72
C MET A 112 -2.98 -23.15 7.60
N LYS A 113 -1.70 -23.52 7.67
CA LYS A 113 -1.07 -24.53 6.84
C LYS A 113 -0.22 -25.44 7.71
N LYS A 114 -0.48 -26.76 7.66
CA LYS A 114 0.37 -27.74 8.34
C LYS A 114 1.71 -27.85 7.61
N VAL A 115 2.81 -27.88 8.35
CA VAL A 115 4.18 -27.97 7.81
C VAL A 115 4.98 -28.99 8.62
N SER A 116 6.09 -29.49 8.04
CA SER A 116 7.01 -30.38 8.75
C SER A 116 7.86 -29.65 9.80
N ASP A 117 8.10 -28.36 9.59
CA ASP A 117 8.88 -27.47 10.46
C ASP A 117 8.40 -26.03 10.26
N ALA A 118 7.80 -25.43 11.29
CA ALA A 118 7.30 -24.06 11.23
C ALA A 118 8.41 -22.99 11.24
N THR A 119 9.66 -23.35 11.58
CA THR A 119 10.79 -22.40 11.57
C THR A 119 11.34 -22.11 10.17
N GLN A 120 10.87 -22.83 9.14
CA GLN A 120 11.24 -22.60 7.73
C GLN A 120 10.41 -21.49 7.06
N ASN A 121 9.67 -20.69 7.83
CA ASN A 121 8.97 -19.50 7.38
C ASN A 121 9.99 -18.48 6.79
N PRO A 122 9.70 -17.76 5.69
CA PRO A 122 8.52 -17.80 4.83
C PRO A 122 8.63 -18.85 3.73
N SER A 123 9.77 -19.53 3.58
CA SER A 123 10.00 -20.49 2.49
C SER A 123 9.02 -21.66 2.48
N ALA A 124 8.52 -22.08 3.66
CA ALA A 124 7.46 -23.08 3.80
C ALA A 124 6.04 -22.54 3.52
N GLY A 125 5.85 -21.22 3.37
CA GLY A 125 4.56 -20.58 3.14
C GLY A 125 3.94 -20.87 1.77
N PRO A 126 4.63 -20.59 0.65
CA PRO A 126 4.09 -20.74 -0.70
C PRO A 126 3.54 -22.14 -1.05
N GLY A 127 2.59 -22.17 -1.97
CA GLY A 127 1.99 -23.40 -2.51
C GLY A 127 0.78 -23.92 -1.71
N ASN A 128 0.36 -25.15 -2.01
CA ASN A 128 -0.84 -25.77 -1.45
C ASN A 128 -0.72 -26.10 0.05
N GLY A 129 -1.85 -26.30 0.72
CA GLY A 129 -1.96 -26.72 2.12
C GLY A 129 -2.61 -25.70 3.05
N TRP A 130 -3.02 -24.53 2.52
CA TRP A 130 -3.70 -23.50 3.31
C TRP A 130 -5.19 -23.76 3.44
N PHE A 131 -5.74 -23.59 4.64
CA PHE A 131 -7.19 -23.57 4.87
C PHE A 131 -7.56 -22.35 5.73
N LYS A 132 -8.65 -21.67 5.36
CA LYS A 132 -9.13 -20.47 6.07
C LYS A 132 -9.77 -20.89 7.40
N ILE A 133 -9.45 -20.22 8.51
CA ILE A 133 -10.01 -20.51 9.84
C ILE A 133 -10.80 -19.36 10.45
N SER A 134 -10.69 -18.16 9.89
CA SER A 134 -11.47 -16.99 10.29
C SER A 134 -11.57 -15.98 9.14
N GLU A 135 -12.70 -15.29 9.07
CA GLU A 135 -12.85 -14.07 8.28
C GLU A 135 -13.85 -13.11 8.95
N VAL A 136 -13.60 -11.82 8.80
CA VAL A 136 -14.53 -10.73 9.10
C VAL A 136 -14.39 -9.72 7.96
N GLY A 137 -15.51 -9.30 7.38
CA GLY A 137 -15.54 -8.37 6.25
C GLY A 137 -16.22 -7.05 6.60
N LEU A 138 -17.29 -6.73 5.87
CA LEU A 138 -18.21 -5.65 6.21
C LEU A 138 -19.15 -6.15 7.34
N ILE A 139 -19.09 -5.52 8.52
CA ILE A 139 -19.85 -5.90 9.72
C ILE A 139 -21.26 -5.26 9.68
N SER A 140 -21.32 -4.00 9.24
CA SER A 140 -22.56 -3.25 9.05
C SER A 140 -22.39 -2.29 7.87
N SER A 141 -23.47 -1.61 7.47
CA SER A 141 -23.41 -0.60 6.40
C SER A 141 -22.48 0.58 6.68
N THR A 142 -21.91 0.70 7.89
CA THR A 142 -20.96 1.76 8.27
C THR A 142 -19.70 1.25 8.98
N GLN A 143 -19.46 -0.07 9.05
CA GLN A 143 -18.36 -0.63 9.84
C GLN A 143 -17.69 -1.82 9.13
N TRP A 144 -16.39 -1.71 8.91
CA TRP A 144 -15.54 -2.78 8.38
C TRP A 144 -14.77 -3.49 9.50
N ALA A 145 -14.19 -4.66 9.19
CA ALA A 145 -13.33 -5.40 10.10
C ALA A 145 -12.13 -4.56 10.58
N VAL A 146 -11.53 -3.74 9.71
CA VAL A 146 -10.45 -2.80 10.10
C VAL A 146 -10.92 -1.78 11.14
N ASP A 147 -12.17 -1.31 11.11
CA ASP A 147 -12.70 -0.39 12.13
C ASP A 147 -12.80 -1.07 13.51
N ALA A 148 -13.17 -2.36 13.52
CA ALA A 148 -13.15 -3.18 14.72
C ALA A 148 -11.71 -3.46 15.22
N LEU A 149 -10.74 -3.65 14.32
CA LEU A 149 -9.32 -3.83 14.67
C LEU A 149 -8.73 -2.58 15.34
N ILE A 150 -9.00 -1.41 14.76
CA ILE A 150 -8.61 -0.11 15.31
C ILE A 150 -9.23 0.06 16.70
N SER A 151 -10.52 -0.22 16.84
CA SER A 151 -11.24 -0.17 18.13
C SER A 151 -10.69 -1.17 19.16
N ALA A 152 -10.15 -2.30 18.72
CA ALA A 152 -9.46 -3.29 19.54
C ALA A 152 -7.97 -2.99 19.79
N GLY A 153 -7.50 -1.79 19.43
CA GLY A 153 -6.11 -1.34 19.65
C GLY A 153 -5.06 -2.13 18.86
N GLY A 154 -5.47 -2.81 17.79
CA GLY A 154 -4.63 -3.63 16.90
C GLY A 154 -4.74 -5.14 17.11
N LEU A 155 -5.52 -5.61 18.09
CA LEU A 155 -5.60 -7.04 18.42
C LEU A 155 -6.59 -7.81 17.54
N GLN A 156 -6.10 -8.50 16.51
CA GLN A 156 -6.88 -9.48 15.76
C GLN A 156 -6.93 -10.80 16.52
N SER A 157 -8.13 -11.21 16.96
CA SER A 157 -8.35 -12.49 17.66
C SER A 157 -8.81 -13.60 16.72
N VAL A 158 -8.20 -14.78 16.82
CA VAL A 158 -8.46 -15.93 15.94
C VAL A 158 -8.57 -17.20 16.77
N LYS A 159 -9.58 -18.04 16.52
CA LYS A 159 -9.76 -19.33 17.21
C LYS A 159 -9.09 -20.46 16.44
N ILE A 160 -8.18 -21.18 17.08
CA ILE A 160 -7.58 -22.40 16.54
C ILE A 160 -8.66 -23.50 16.50
N PRO A 161 -8.89 -24.20 15.37
CA PRO A 161 -9.83 -25.32 15.34
C PRO A 161 -9.42 -26.43 16.32
N SER A 162 -10.37 -27.03 17.05
CA SER A 162 -10.07 -28.11 18.01
C SER A 162 -9.86 -29.48 17.38
N CYS A 163 -10.30 -29.65 16.13
CA CYS A 163 -10.38 -30.94 15.44
C CYS A 163 -9.21 -31.26 14.50
N ILE A 164 -8.30 -30.30 14.30
CA ILE A 164 -7.09 -30.51 13.48
C ILE A 164 -6.09 -31.40 14.22
N GLU A 165 -5.14 -31.94 13.47
CA GLU A 165 -4.05 -32.75 14.03
C GLU A 165 -3.07 -31.87 14.82
N ASN A 166 -2.35 -32.49 15.76
CA ASN A 166 -1.21 -31.84 16.41
C ASN A 166 -0.04 -31.67 15.41
N GLY A 167 0.94 -30.84 15.80
CA GLY A 167 2.19 -30.64 15.04
C GLY A 167 2.42 -29.18 14.65
N ASP A 168 3.35 -28.96 13.73
CA ASP A 168 3.77 -27.62 13.31
C ASP A 168 2.83 -27.03 12.25
N TYR A 169 2.50 -25.75 12.43
CA TYR A 169 1.69 -24.97 11.49
C TYR A 169 2.27 -23.58 11.29
N LEU A 170 2.07 -23.04 10.08
CA LEU A 170 2.08 -21.60 9.85
C LEU A 170 0.64 -21.09 10.04
N LEU A 171 0.48 -20.09 10.90
CA LEU A 171 -0.78 -19.35 11.10
C LEU A 171 -0.62 -17.97 10.47
N ARG A 172 -1.27 -17.78 9.33
CA ARG A 172 -1.25 -16.55 8.53
C ARG A 172 -2.38 -15.64 8.96
N PHE A 173 -2.03 -14.42 9.37
CA PHE A 173 -2.96 -13.31 9.53
C PHE A 173 -2.93 -12.47 8.25
N GLU A 174 -4.07 -11.90 7.86
CA GLU A 174 -4.20 -11.06 6.66
C GLU A 174 -5.18 -9.92 6.91
N LEU A 175 -4.77 -8.71 6.50
CA LEU A 175 -5.61 -7.53 6.37
C LEU A 175 -5.56 -7.09 4.90
N ILE A 176 -6.73 -6.87 4.29
CA ILE A 176 -6.78 -6.37 2.91
C ILE A 176 -7.37 -4.96 2.95
N ALA A 177 -6.57 -3.92 2.68
CA ALA A 177 -7.09 -2.56 2.53
C ALA A 177 -7.59 -2.32 1.09
N LEU A 178 -8.81 -1.81 0.98
CA LEU A 178 -9.57 -1.72 -0.28
C LEU A 178 -9.74 -0.29 -0.80
N HIS A 179 -9.09 0.70 -0.17
CA HIS A 179 -9.24 2.12 -0.52
C HIS A 179 -8.76 2.46 -1.95
N SER A 180 -7.95 1.60 -2.58
CA SER A 180 -7.50 1.74 -3.98
C SER A 180 -7.99 0.59 -4.89
N ALA A 181 -8.89 -0.27 -4.40
CA ALA A 181 -9.25 -1.54 -5.04
C ALA A 181 -10.21 -1.43 -6.24
N SER A 182 -10.58 -0.22 -6.70
CA SER A 182 -11.44 -0.03 -7.88
C SER A 182 -10.82 -0.59 -9.17
N THR A 183 -9.49 -0.68 -9.21
CA THR A 183 -8.68 -1.30 -10.27
C THR A 183 -7.80 -2.42 -9.69
N TYR A 184 -7.13 -3.16 -10.57
CA TYR A 184 -6.15 -4.18 -10.18
C TYR A 184 -4.83 -3.91 -10.91
N PRO A 185 -3.67 -3.95 -10.21
CA PRO A 185 -3.49 -4.18 -8.78
C PRO A 185 -3.79 -2.92 -7.94
N GLY A 186 -4.76 -3.00 -7.03
CA GLY A 186 -5.22 -1.87 -6.20
C GLY A 186 -5.66 -2.23 -4.78
N ALA A 187 -6.03 -3.49 -4.52
CA ALA A 187 -6.14 -4.00 -3.14
C ALA A 187 -4.74 -4.20 -2.53
N GLN A 188 -4.61 -3.83 -1.26
CA GLN A 188 -3.36 -3.86 -0.51
C GLN A 188 -3.41 -4.95 0.56
N PHE A 189 -2.62 -5.99 0.43
CA PHE A 189 -2.58 -7.14 1.32
C PHE A 189 -1.43 -7.00 2.32
N TYR A 190 -1.75 -6.83 3.59
CA TYR A 190 -0.81 -6.92 4.71
C TYR A 190 -0.90 -8.33 5.28
N VAL A 191 0.22 -9.05 5.36
CA VAL A 191 0.25 -10.50 5.54
C VAL A 191 1.45 -10.95 6.38
N GLU A 192 1.20 -11.64 7.49
CA GLU A 192 2.26 -12.18 8.34
C GLU A 192 1.93 -13.59 8.83
N CYS A 193 2.95 -14.43 8.93
CA CYS A 193 2.81 -15.81 9.43
C CYS A 193 3.49 -15.97 10.80
N ALA A 194 2.70 -16.43 11.76
CA ALA A 194 3.16 -16.94 13.04
C ALA A 194 3.52 -18.44 12.95
N GLN A 195 4.60 -18.83 13.62
CA GLN A 195 5.16 -20.18 13.65
C GLN A 195 4.69 -20.87 14.92
N ILE A 196 3.81 -21.86 14.81
CA ILE A 196 3.15 -22.47 15.97
C ILE A 196 3.29 -23.99 15.98
N THR A 197 3.26 -24.56 17.17
CA THR A 197 3.07 -25.99 17.38
C THR A 197 1.72 -26.21 18.06
N VAL A 198 0.78 -26.83 17.33
CA VAL A 198 -0.56 -27.15 17.84
C VAL A 198 -0.49 -28.42 18.70
N THR A 199 -1.11 -28.35 19.86
CA THR A 199 -1.29 -29.46 20.82
C THR A 199 -2.76 -29.57 21.24
N GLY A 200 -3.17 -30.72 21.77
CA GLY A 200 -4.57 -30.93 22.22
C GLY A 200 -5.61 -31.12 21.11
N GLY A 201 -5.21 -31.11 19.84
CA GLY A 201 -6.10 -31.35 18.70
C GLY A 201 -6.48 -32.83 18.54
N THR A 202 -7.72 -33.09 18.14
CA THR A 202 -8.23 -34.47 17.99
C THR A 202 -7.72 -35.18 16.73
N GLY A 203 -7.23 -34.45 15.72
CA GLY A 203 -6.81 -35.02 14.44
C GLY A 203 -7.93 -35.66 13.62
N THR A 204 -9.21 -35.43 13.96
CA THR A 204 -10.36 -36.09 13.32
C THR A 204 -10.85 -35.40 12.05
N ALA A 205 -10.32 -34.23 11.71
CA ALA A 205 -10.67 -33.49 10.50
C ALA A 205 -9.48 -33.31 9.55
N ASN A 206 -9.76 -33.41 8.26
CA ASN A 206 -8.82 -33.10 7.18
C ASN A 206 -9.39 -31.93 6.35
N PRO A 207 -8.97 -30.68 6.60
CA PRO A 207 -9.49 -29.51 5.90
C PRO A 207 -9.25 -29.57 4.38
N SER A 208 -10.22 -29.13 3.59
CA SER A 208 -9.97 -28.81 2.17
C SER A 208 -9.00 -27.65 2.08
N THR A 209 -7.98 -27.76 1.23
CA THR A 209 -6.87 -26.80 1.14
C THR A 209 -6.78 -26.11 -0.22
N VAL A 210 -6.19 -24.92 -0.21
CA VAL A 210 -5.85 -24.10 -1.39
C VAL A 210 -4.37 -23.76 -1.41
N ALA A 211 -3.89 -23.32 -2.56
CA ALA A 211 -2.56 -22.73 -2.71
C ALA A 211 -2.59 -21.22 -2.45
N ILE A 212 -1.56 -20.71 -1.78
CA ILE A 212 -1.27 -19.28 -1.73
C ILE A 212 0.18 -19.11 -2.22
N PRO A 213 0.46 -18.35 -3.29
CA PRO A 213 -0.50 -17.72 -4.22
C PRO A 213 -1.37 -18.75 -4.97
N GLY A 214 -2.46 -18.28 -5.58
CA GLY A 214 -3.41 -19.09 -6.36
C GLY A 214 -4.82 -19.25 -5.75
N SER A 215 -5.04 -18.81 -4.50
CA SER A 215 -6.36 -18.77 -3.84
C SER A 215 -7.22 -17.60 -4.26
N TYR A 216 -6.63 -16.65 -4.98
CA TYR A 216 -7.15 -15.32 -5.30
C TYR A 216 -6.92 -15.01 -6.78
N SER A 217 -7.84 -14.28 -7.39
CA SER A 217 -7.68 -13.63 -8.69
C SER A 217 -7.75 -12.11 -8.54
N GLY A 218 -6.97 -11.38 -9.36
CA GLY A 218 -7.10 -9.93 -9.49
C GLY A 218 -8.46 -9.46 -10.02
N SER A 219 -9.31 -10.38 -10.48
CA SER A 219 -10.70 -10.14 -10.87
C SER A 219 -11.73 -10.50 -9.80
N ASP A 220 -11.34 -10.99 -8.62
CA ASP A 220 -12.30 -11.41 -7.59
C ASP A 220 -13.09 -10.19 -7.07
N PRO A 221 -14.40 -10.32 -6.79
CA PRO A 221 -15.23 -9.21 -6.32
C PRO A 221 -14.86 -8.72 -4.91
N GLY A 222 -13.98 -9.44 -4.20
CA GLY A 222 -13.38 -9.02 -2.93
C GLY A 222 -12.02 -8.31 -3.08
N ILE A 223 -11.45 -8.28 -4.28
CA ILE A 223 -10.08 -7.81 -4.60
C ILE A 223 -10.10 -6.66 -5.60
N LYS A 224 -10.97 -6.72 -6.62
CA LYS A 224 -11.29 -5.59 -7.49
C LYS A 224 -12.71 -5.11 -7.20
N VAL A 225 -12.81 -4.09 -6.34
CA VAL A 225 -14.05 -3.54 -5.82
C VAL A 225 -13.92 -2.04 -5.56
N SER A 226 -14.87 -1.23 -6.03
CA SER A 226 -15.02 0.12 -5.51
C SER A 226 -15.76 0.05 -4.17
N ILE A 227 -15.08 0.40 -3.09
CA ILE A 227 -15.77 0.60 -1.80
C ILE A 227 -16.44 1.97 -1.70
N TYR A 228 -16.23 2.89 -2.65
CA TYR A 228 -16.80 4.24 -2.62
C TYR A 228 -18.05 4.36 -3.49
N ASN A 229 -19.03 5.13 -3.00
CA ASN A 229 -20.18 5.57 -3.77
C ASN A 229 -19.83 6.78 -4.65
N SER A 230 -20.78 7.24 -5.47
CA SER A 230 -20.62 8.40 -6.39
C SER A 230 -20.38 9.76 -5.71
N LYS A 231 -20.29 9.80 -4.37
CA LYS A 231 -19.95 10.97 -3.56
C LYS A 231 -18.68 10.77 -2.72
N GLY A 232 -17.86 9.77 -3.06
CA GLY A 232 -16.61 9.47 -2.34
C GLY A 232 -16.80 8.90 -0.92
N SER A 233 -18.01 8.47 -0.53
CA SER A 233 -18.25 7.87 0.79
C SER A 233 -18.10 6.34 0.73
N PRO A 234 -17.38 5.69 1.68
CA PRO A 234 -16.88 4.31 1.54
C PRO A 234 -17.90 3.20 1.87
N TYR A 235 -19.04 3.13 1.16
CA TYR A 235 -20.12 2.18 1.46
C TYR A 235 -20.71 1.44 0.23
N PRO A 236 -20.26 0.20 -0.07
CA PRO A 236 -21.07 -0.77 -0.80
C PRO A 236 -22.12 -1.37 0.15
N SER A 237 -23.29 -1.78 -0.36
CA SER A 237 -24.36 -2.38 0.48
C SER A 237 -24.07 -3.81 0.93
N SER A 238 -23.08 -4.46 0.32
CA SER A 238 -22.57 -5.78 0.68
C SER A 238 -21.11 -5.91 0.23
N TYR A 239 -20.38 -6.87 0.80
CA TYR A 239 -19.00 -7.18 0.43
C TYR A 239 -18.81 -8.70 0.34
N THR A 240 -18.13 -9.17 -0.70
CA THR A 240 -17.75 -10.57 -0.85
C THR A 240 -16.31 -10.75 -0.39
N ILE A 241 -16.10 -11.46 0.71
CA ILE A 241 -14.76 -11.78 1.22
C ILE A 241 -14.08 -12.74 0.24
N PRO A 242 -12.82 -12.50 -0.18
CA PRO A 242 -12.14 -13.36 -1.16
C PRO A 242 -11.64 -14.68 -0.56
N GLY A 243 -11.35 -15.65 -1.42
CA GLY A 243 -10.76 -16.95 -1.05
C GLY A 243 -11.77 -18.04 -0.69
N PRO A 244 -11.29 -19.19 -0.19
CA PRO A 244 -12.15 -20.33 0.15
C PRO A 244 -13.06 -20.04 1.36
N PRO A 245 -14.14 -20.81 1.57
CA PRO A 245 -14.94 -20.73 2.80
C PRO A 245 -14.12 -21.01 4.06
N VAL A 246 -14.56 -20.46 5.20
CA VAL A 246 -13.98 -20.80 6.51
C VAL A 246 -14.19 -22.27 6.83
N PHE A 247 -13.10 -22.97 7.15
CA PHE A 247 -13.11 -24.32 7.69
C PHE A 247 -13.73 -24.33 9.09
N THR A 248 -14.72 -25.20 9.28
CA THR A 248 -15.34 -25.47 10.58
C THR A 248 -15.10 -26.91 10.98
N CYS A 249 -14.90 -27.14 12.28
CA CYS A 249 -14.85 -28.50 12.80
C CYS A 249 -16.21 -29.19 12.62
N PRO A 250 -16.25 -30.45 12.18
CA PRO A 250 -17.49 -31.21 12.15
C PRO A 250 -18.12 -31.22 13.53
N SER A 251 -19.40 -30.85 13.61
CA SER A 251 -20.19 -30.95 14.85
C SER A 251 -20.16 -32.41 15.31
N GLY A 252 -19.51 -32.66 16.45
CA GLY A 252 -19.43 -33.99 17.01
C GLY A 252 -20.83 -34.58 17.19
N SER A 253 -21.07 -35.76 16.62
CA SER A 253 -22.31 -36.50 16.82
C SER A 253 -22.44 -36.85 18.31
N GLY A 254 -23.26 -36.09 19.03
CA GLY A 254 -23.65 -36.43 20.39
C GLY A 254 -24.28 -37.82 20.40
N SER A 255 -23.86 -38.64 21.37
CA SER A 255 -24.38 -39.99 21.56
C SER A 255 -25.88 -39.95 21.89
N ASN A 256 -26.74 -40.25 20.91
CA ASN A 256 -28.16 -40.41 21.15
C ASN A 256 -28.44 -41.74 21.88
N PRO A 257 -29.33 -41.77 22.89
CA PRO A 257 -29.86 -43.02 23.45
C PRO A 257 -30.70 -43.80 22.41
N PRO A 258 -31.04 -45.07 22.67
CA PRO A 258 -31.52 -45.98 21.63
C PRO A 258 -32.92 -45.67 21.09
N THR A 259 -33.12 -46.15 19.86
CA THR A 259 -34.31 -46.02 19.00
C THR A 259 -35.64 -46.45 19.60
N SER A 260 -36.71 -45.73 19.25
CA SER A 260 -38.07 -46.27 19.06
C SER A 260 -38.56 -46.00 17.63
N THR A 261 -39.56 -46.74 17.16
CA THR A 261 -39.76 -47.04 15.73
C THR A 261 -41.16 -46.71 15.18
N LEU A 262 -41.20 -46.42 13.86
CA LEU A 262 -42.33 -46.51 12.88
C LEU A 262 -43.30 -45.31 12.74
N PRO A 263 -43.99 -45.15 11.58
CA PRO A 263 -43.59 -45.45 10.18
C PRO A 263 -43.87 -44.29 9.19
N ALA A 264 -43.69 -44.55 7.89
CA ALA A 264 -43.66 -43.58 6.79
C ALA A 264 -45.00 -42.95 6.35
N GLY A 265 -44.89 -41.80 5.68
CA GLY A 265 -45.83 -41.24 4.69
C GLY A 265 -45.01 -40.45 3.65
N GLY A 266 -45.32 -40.55 2.35
CA GLY A 266 -44.46 -40.03 1.27
C GLY A 266 -45.20 -39.34 0.12
N SER A 267 -44.48 -39.10 -0.99
CA SER A 267 -44.89 -38.36 -2.23
C SER A 267 -45.18 -36.86 -1.99
N ASP A 268 -44.83 -35.90 -2.85
CA ASP A 268 -44.24 -35.86 -4.22
C ASP A 268 -43.15 -34.75 -4.26
N GLY A 269 -42.28 -34.57 -5.26
CA GLY A 269 -42.26 -35.03 -6.65
C GLY A 269 -42.13 -33.82 -7.60
N GLY A 270 -40.92 -33.28 -7.75
CA GLY A 270 -40.64 -32.11 -8.60
C GLY A 270 -39.17 -31.99 -8.96
N GLY A 271 -38.83 -32.30 -10.22
CA GLY A 271 -37.45 -32.22 -10.72
C GLY A 271 -37.06 -30.82 -11.18
N ALA A 272 -35.79 -30.43 -10.98
CA ALA A 272 -35.20 -29.21 -11.50
C ALA A 272 -33.71 -29.40 -11.87
N ALA A 273 -33.24 -28.61 -12.83
CA ALA A 273 -31.95 -28.79 -13.51
C ALA A 273 -30.72 -28.29 -12.70
N ALA A 274 -29.53 -28.69 -13.15
CA ALA A 274 -28.26 -28.28 -12.54
C ALA A 274 -27.95 -26.78 -12.76
N PRO A 275 -27.39 -26.06 -11.75
CA PRO A 275 -26.95 -24.68 -11.89
C PRO A 275 -25.77 -24.48 -12.86
N LYS A 276 -25.56 -23.24 -13.30
CA LYS A 276 -24.34 -22.84 -14.03
C LYS A 276 -23.08 -23.21 -13.23
N TYR A 277 -22.09 -23.77 -13.93
CA TYR A 277 -20.83 -24.31 -13.40
C TYR A 277 -20.90 -25.66 -12.65
N GLY A 278 -22.01 -26.40 -12.74
CA GLY A 278 -22.02 -27.81 -12.33
C GLY A 278 -21.11 -28.69 -13.20
N GLN A 279 -20.36 -29.59 -12.56
CA GLN A 279 -19.50 -30.58 -13.24
C GLN A 279 -20.35 -31.68 -13.89
N CYS A 280 -20.04 -32.10 -15.11
CA CYS A 280 -20.77 -33.14 -15.84
C CYS A 280 -19.87 -34.32 -16.22
N GLY A 281 -20.20 -35.52 -15.70
CA GLY A 281 -19.61 -36.80 -16.09
C GLY A 281 -18.47 -37.31 -15.19
N GLY A 282 -18.45 -38.64 -15.00
CA GLY A 282 -17.46 -39.39 -14.23
C GLY A 282 -17.82 -40.88 -14.21
N ILE A 283 -16.89 -41.77 -13.84
CA ILE A 283 -17.16 -43.21 -13.76
C ILE A 283 -18.20 -43.45 -12.64
N GLY A 284 -19.39 -43.96 -13.01
CA GLY A 284 -20.53 -44.15 -12.10
C GLY A 284 -21.67 -43.11 -12.24
N TRP A 285 -21.56 -42.14 -13.16
CA TRP A 285 -22.57 -41.10 -13.37
C TRP A 285 -23.77 -41.58 -14.23
N THR A 286 -24.99 -41.25 -13.81
CA THR A 286 -26.26 -41.66 -14.47
C THR A 286 -27.09 -40.50 -15.05
N GLY A 287 -26.52 -39.28 -15.10
CA GLY A 287 -27.19 -38.10 -15.68
C GLY A 287 -27.03 -37.95 -17.21
N PRO A 288 -27.67 -36.93 -17.83
CA PRO A 288 -27.69 -36.73 -19.28
C PRO A 288 -26.32 -36.40 -19.88
N THR A 289 -26.09 -36.81 -21.14
CA THR A 289 -24.75 -37.05 -21.70
C THR A 289 -24.35 -36.25 -22.96
N THR A 290 -25.13 -35.26 -23.41
CA THR A 290 -24.84 -34.49 -24.64
C THR A 290 -24.29 -33.08 -24.35
N SER A 291 -23.25 -32.68 -25.09
CA SER A 291 -22.62 -31.35 -25.02
C SER A 291 -22.38 -30.80 -26.43
N ILE A 292 -22.43 -29.46 -26.59
CA ILE A 292 -22.22 -28.76 -27.87
C ILE A 292 -20.77 -28.26 -27.96
N ILE A 293 -20.19 -28.33 -29.16
CA ILE A 293 -18.75 -28.16 -29.44
C ILE A 293 -18.40 -26.70 -29.82
N PHE A 294 -17.22 -26.22 -29.40
CA PHE A 294 -16.54 -25.05 -29.98
C PHE A 294 -15.34 -25.47 -30.85
N PRO A 295 -15.05 -24.80 -31.98
CA PRO A 295 -14.01 -25.20 -32.93
C PRO A 295 -12.60 -24.76 -32.52
N ARG A 296 -11.60 -25.58 -32.89
CA ARG A 296 -10.15 -25.27 -32.80
C ARG A 296 -9.67 -24.48 -34.03
N LEU A 297 -8.63 -23.67 -33.84
CA LEU A 297 -7.67 -23.31 -34.90
C LEU A 297 -6.23 -23.60 -34.44
N ARG A 298 -5.35 -23.97 -35.38
CA ARG A 298 -3.95 -24.35 -35.13
C ARG A 298 -2.98 -23.73 -36.14
N SER A 299 -1.73 -23.57 -35.67
CA SER A 299 -0.45 -23.50 -36.41
C SER A 299 -0.05 -22.12 -36.99
N HIS A 300 1.21 -21.82 -37.36
CA HIS A 300 2.34 -22.70 -37.74
C HIS A 300 3.75 -22.29 -37.20
N ARG A 301 4.76 -23.08 -37.59
CA ARG A 301 6.25 -23.04 -37.41
C ARG A 301 6.92 -21.63 -37.49
N ARG A 302 8.00 -21.26 -36.77
CA ARG A 302 9.34 -21.84 -36.42
C ARG A 302 10.46 -21.54 -37.45
N ILE A 303 11.42 -20.67 -37.09
CA ILE A 303 12.80 -20.58 -37.63
C ILE A 303 13.79 -20.38 -36.45
N ILE A 304 15.05 -20.79 -36.63
CA ILE A 304 16.14 -20.85 -35.65
C ILE A 304 17.23 -19.85 -36.03
N TYR A 305 17.90 -19.21 -35.07
CA TYR A 305 19.34 -18.92 -35.14
C TYR A 305 19.97 -18.97 -33.74
N GLN A 306 21.16 -19.58 -33.63
CA GLN A 306 22.00 -19.54 -32.43
C GLN A 306 22.92 -18.32 -32.49
N HIS A 307 23.27 -17.78 -31.33
CA HIS A 307 24.64 -17.34 -31.07
C HIS A 307 24.94 -17.47 -29.57
N GLU A 308 26.16 -17.92 -29.25
CA GLU A 308 26.61 -18.15 -27.88
C GLU A 308 27.06 -16.84 -27.22
N ALA A 309 26.74 -16.68 -25.93
CA ALA A 309 27.35 -15.69 -25.06
C ALA A 309 27.45 -16.28 -23.63
N HIS A 310 28.53 -15.94 -22.92
CA HIS A 310 28.98 -16.67 -21.73
C HIS A 310 28.03 -16.59 -20.53
N HIS A 311 28.04 -17.65 -19.72
CA HIS A 311 27.19 -17.78 -18.53
C HIS A 311 27.62 -16.84 -17.39
N LEU A 312 26.67 -16.01 -16.94
CA LEU A 312 26.58 -15.53 -15.56
C LEU A 312 25.13 -15.78 -15.09
N PRO A 313 24.89 -16.21 -13.84
CA PRO A 313 23.59 -16.72 -13.42
C PRO A 313 22.56 -15.60 -13.26
N ARG A 314 21.54 -15.58 -14.13
CA ARG A 314 20.31 -14.82 -13.91
C ARG A 314 19.47 -15.50 -12.83
N GLY A 315 19.27 -14.84 -11.68
CA GLY A 315 18.71 -15.50 -10.49
C GLY A 315 17.91 -14.63 -9.52
N ALA A 316 17.44 -13.44 -9.92
CA ALA A 316 16.42 -12.69 -9.17
C ALA A 316 15.64 -11.78 -10.12
N ARG A 317 14.34 -12.02 -10.27
CA ARG A 317 13.42 -10.98 -10.76
C ARG A 317 13.01 -10.18 -9.52
N SER A 318 13.56 -8.99 -9.35
CA SER A 318 13.06 -8.06 -8.35
C SER A 318 11.64 -7.66 -8.75
N LEU A 319 10.68 -7.81 -7.85
CA LEU A 319 9.36 -7.20 -7.99
C LEU A 319 9.50 -5.73 -7.57
N CYS A 320 9.32 -4.80 -8.50
CA CYS A 320 9.34 -3.39 -8.18
C CYS A 320 8.07 -3.02 -7.39
N TYR A 321 8.26 -2.54 -6.16
CA TYR A 321 7.21 -1.89 -5.38
C TYR A 321 7.52 -0.40 -5.31
N GLY A 322 6.50 0.41 -5.60
CA GLY A 322 6.59 1.87 -5.67
C GLY A 322 6.77 2.49 -4.29
N THR A 323 7.69 3.45 -4.23
CA THR A 323 8.23 4.21 -3.10
C THR A 323 8.82 5.45 -3.74
N PHE A 324 8.77 6.68 -3.19
CA PHE A 324 8.93 7.85 -4.07
C PHE A 324 9.66 9.04 -3.44
N ASN A 325 10.92 9.31 -3.85
CA ASN A 325 11.69 10.46 -3.36
C ASN A 325 12.43 11.20 -4.47
N PHE A 326 12.35 12.53 -4.45
CA PHE A 326 13.37 13.39 -5.02
C PHE A 326 14.67 13.19 -4.23
N GLN A 327 15.77 12.93 -4.91
CA GLN A 327 17.03 12.52 -4.27
C GLN A 327 18.29 13.06 -4.94
N GLU A 328 18.19 13.58 -6.17
CA GLU A 328 19.35 13.97 -6.98
C GLU A 328 19.10 15.30 -7.69
N LEU A 329 20.15 16.11 -7.81
CA LEU A 329 20.14 17.41 -8.50
C LEU A 329 21.19 17.41 -9.60
N TRP A 330 20.84 17.95 -10.76
CA TRP A 330 21.80 18.25 -11.82
C TRP A 330 21.82 19.76 -12.07
N VAL A 331 23.01 20.31 -12.25
CA VAL A 331 23.24 21.71 -12.62
C VAL A 331 23.93 21.70 -13.97
N ASP A 332 23.29 22.27 -15.00
CA ASP A 332 23.84 22.34 -16.36
C ASP A 332 24.30 20.96 -16.92
N GLY A 333 23.54 19.91 -16.59
CA GLY A 333 23.84 18.52 -16.97
C GLY A 333 24.91 17.83 -16.12
N VAL A 334 25.43 18.47 -15.07
CA VAL A 334 26.41 17.89 -14.13
C VAL A 334 25.69 17.41 -12.86
N ASP A 335 25.82 16.11 -12.57
CA ASP A 335 25.30 15.48 -11.34
C ASP A 335 25.95 16.11 -10.09
N GLN A 336 25.15 16.34 -9.05
CA GLN A 336 25.60 16.87 -7.76
C GLN A 336 25.68 15.81 -6.65
N GLU A 337 25.51 14.52 -6.99
CA GLU A 337 25.74 13.34 -6.13
C GLU A 337 25.03 13.41 -4.77
N GLY A 338 23.77 13.87 -4.76
CA GLY A 338 22.95 14.04 -3.54
C GLY A 338 23.51 15.02 -2.51
N THR A 339 24.57 15.77 -2.80
CA THR A 339 25.34 16.50 -1.77
C THR A 339 24.59 17.66 -1.12
N CYS A 340 23.68 18.30 -1.85
CA CYS A 340 22.94 19.50 -1.41
C CYS A 340 21.44 19.27 -1.20
N ILE A 341 20.94 18.03 -1.24
CA ILE A 341 19.54 17.72 -0.94
C ILE A 341 19.34 17.34 0.53
N ARG A 342 18.19 17.69 1.09
CA ARG A 342 17.69 17.23 2.38
C ARG A 342 16.77 16.01 2.16
N THR A 343 17.37 14.86 1.89
CA THR A 343 16.62 13.63 1.57
C THR A 343 15.75 13.16 2.75
N PRO A 344 14.46 12.83 2.53
CA PRO A 344 13.61 12.28 3.57
C PRO A 344 14.11 10.92 4.10
N PRO A 345 13.83 10.57 5.37
CA PRO A 345 14.29 9.31 5.97
C PRO A 345 13.56 8.06 5.45
N SER A 346 12.43 8.23 4.77
CA SER A 346 11.65 7.17 4.16
C SER A 346 11.02 7.64 2.85
N ASN A 347 10.21 6.79 2.25
CA ASN A 347 9.45 7.03 1.03
C ASN A 347 7.93 7.21 1.31
N SER A 348 7.56 7.41 2.58
CA SER A 348 6.18 7.74 2.96
C SER A 348 5.82 9.15 2.48
N PRO A 349 4.60 9.37 1.95
CA PRO A 349 4.15 10.71 1.61
C PRO A 349 3.88 11.54 2.87
N VAL A 350 4.07 12.86 2.76
CA VAL A 350 3.32 13.80 3.59
C VAL A 350 1.88 13.82 3.06
N THR A 351 0.90 13.95 3.92
CA THR A 351 -0.54 13.86 3.58
C THR A 351 -1.33 15.07 4.10
N SER A 352 -0.84 15.69 5.18
CA SER A 352 -1.42 16.90 5.74
C SER A 352 -0.79 18.16 5.14
N ALA A 353 -1.56 18.88 4.33
CA ALA A 353 -1.20 20.21 3.80
C ALA A 353 -0.95 21.29 4.88
N THR A 354 -1.34 21.01 6.14
CA THR A 354 -1.12 21.88 7.30
C THR A 354 0.02 21.43 8.22
N SER A 355 0.68 20.30 7.96
CA SER A 355 1.90 19.91 8.69
C SER A 355 3.06 20.83 8.31
N ASN A 356 4.01 21.03 9.22
CA ASN A 356 5.30 21.64 8.91
C ASN A 356 6.12 20.79 7.91
N ASP A 357 5.85 19.48 7.82
CA ASP A 357 6.54 18.61 6.86
C ASP A 357 6.15 18.92 5.41
N ILE A 358 5.05 19.64 5.14
CA ILE A 358 4.70 20.03 3.76
C ILE A 358 5.76 20.96 3.13
N THR A 359 6.57 21.63 3.96
CA THR A 359 7.60 22.56 3.51
C THR A 359 8.76 21.86 2.84
N CYS A 360 9.39 20.90 3.52
CA CYS A 360 10.61 20.22 3.06
C CYS A 360 10.66 18.71 3.36
N ASN A 361 9.50 18.09 3.67
CA ASN A 361 9.35 16.72 4.15
C ASN A 361 9.93 16.48 5.56
N VAL A 362 9.65 15.30 6.13
CA VAL A 362 10.04 14.90 7.49
C VAL A 362 11.56 15.03 7.66
N GLY A 363 11.97 15.86 8.62
CA GLY A 363 13.37 16.14 8.91
C GLY A 363 14.04 17.17 7.98
N GLY A 364 13.43 17.52 6.85
CA GLY A 364 13.97 18.48 5.87
C GLY A 364 13.98 19.95 6.31
N THR A 365 13.49 20.26 7.51
CA THR A 365 13.74 21.54 8.19
C THR A 365 15.19 21.68 8.67
N LYS A 366 15.95 20.57 8.77
CA LYS A 366 17.38 20.57 9.07
C LYS A 366 18.19 20.52 7.80
N GLY A 367 19.15 21.43 7.66
CA GLY A 367 20.03 21.46 6.50
C GLY A 367 21.13 20.41 6.50
N VAL A 368 21.69 20.18 5.31
CA VAL A 368 22.85 19.31 5.07
C VAL A 368 24.13 20.14 4.88
N ALA A 369 25.29 19.49 4.85
CA ALA A 369 26.57 20.18 4.74
C ALA A 369 26.85 20.78 3.35
N GLY A 370 26.33 20.16 2.27
CA GLY A 370 26.56 20.60 0.90
C GLY A 370 25.70 21.80 0.47
N LEU A 371 26.12 22.47 -0.59
CA LEU A 371 25.48 23.65 -1.17
C LEU A 371 25.82 23.65 -2.66
N CYS A 372 24.81 23.56 -3.53
CA CYS A 372 25.02 23.53 -4.96
C CYS A 372 25.03 24.96 -5.52
N SER A 373 26.07 25.34 -6.24
CA SER A 373 26.13 26.65 -6.90
C SER A 373 25.43 26.58 -8.25
N VAL A 374 24.56 27.55 -8.53
CA VAL A 374 23.79 27.64 -9.78
C VAL A 374 23.76 29.08 -10.27
N ALA A 375 24.03 29.35 -11.55
CA ALA A 375 23.84 30.69 -12.10
C ALA A 375 22.36 30.95 -12.42
N ALA A 376 21.87 32.15 -12.14
CA ALA A 376 20.58 32.60 -12.66
C ALA A 376 20.60 32.52 -14.20
N GLY A 377 19.64 31.81 -14.79
CA GLY A 377 19.59 31.47 -16.20
C GLY A 377 20.17 30.10 -16.58
N GLN A 378 20.81 29.35 -15.67
CA GLN A 378 21.20 27.95 -15.93
C GLN A 378 20.01 27.00 -15.81
N THR A 379 20.13 25.85 -16.48
CA THR A 379 19.22 24.72 -16.32
C THR A 379 19.54 23.95 -15.05
N VAL A 380 18.49 23.56 -14.34
CA VAL A 380 18.54 22.65 -13.20
C VAL A 380 17.58 21.51 -13.46
N THR A 381 18.02 20.29 -13.17
CA THR A 381 17.17 19.09 -13.24
C THR A 381 17.04 18.50 -11.85
N VAL A 382 15.79 18.32 -11.40
CA VAL A 382 15.49 17.54 -10.20
C VAL A 382 15.21 16.10 -10.62
N GLU A 383 15.82 15.15 -9.92
CA GLU A 383 15.70 13.72 -10.21
C GLU A 383 15.09 12.97 -9.02
N MET A 384 14.04 12.21 -9.36
CA MET A 384 13.22 11.40 -8.47
C MET A 384 13.37 9.94 -8.83
N HIS A 385 13.40 9.05 -7.83
CA HIS A 385 13.40 7.61 -8.08
C HIS A 385 12.54 6.86 -7.09
N ALA A 386 12.38 5.58 -7.39
CA ALA A 386 11.59 4.69 -6.59
C ALA A 386 12.23 4.50 -5.19
N GLN A 387 13.21 3.62 -5.08
CA GLN A 387 13.82 3.31 -3.79
C GLN A 387 14.90 4.35 -3.44
N PRO A 388 15.10 4.69 -2.14
CA PRO A 388 16.21 5.56 -1.74
C PRO A 388 17.55 5.04 -2.25
N GLY A 389 18.22 5.83 -3.11
CA GLY A 389 19.48 5.48 -3.76
C GLY A 389 19.37 4.57 -4.99
N ASP A 390 18.17 4.19 -5.44
CA ASP A 390 17.94 3.63 -6.78
C ASP A 390 18.01 4.77 -7.81
N ARG A 391 18.53 4.50 -9.01
CA ARG A 391 18.61 5.45 -10.13
C ARG A 391 18.23 4.81 -11.48
N SER A 392 17.50 3.69 -11.42
CA SER A 392 17.20 2.85 -12.56
C SER A 392 16.07 3.40 -13.44
N CYS A 393 16.42 3.82 -14.66
CA CYS A 393 15.44 4.10 -15.73
C CYS A 393 14.64 2.87 -16.22
N SER A 394 14.88 1.67 -15.67
CA SER A 394 14.08 0.47 -15.98
C SER A 394 12.91 0.25 -15.00
N SER A 395 12.79 1.12 -14.00
CA SER A 395 11.64 1.25 -13.10
C SER A 395 10.96 2.60 -13.34
N GLU A 396 9.66 2.69 -13.03
CA GLU A 396 8.98 3.99 -12.92
C GLU A 396 9.57 4.78 -11.73
N ALA A 397 9.94 6.03 -11.95
CA ALA A 397 10.39 6.93 -10.89
C ALA A 397 9.27 7.25 -9.90
N ILE A 398 8.03 7.31 -10.38
CA ILE A 398 6.78 7.37 -9.62
C ILE A 398 5.69 6.47 -10.23
N GLY A 399 5.76 5.18 -9.86
CA GLY A 399 4.92 4.12 -10.43
C GLY A 399 3.59 3.85 -9.75
N GLY A 400 2.92 2.78 -10.18
CA GLY A 400 1.69 2.29 -9.51
C GLY A 400 0.50 3.26 -9.59
N ASN A 401 0.34 3.96 -10.71
CA ASN A 401 -0.73 4.95 -10.96
C ASN A 401 -0.74 6.15 -10.00
N HIS A 402 0.42 6.59 -9.51
CA HIS A 402 0.58 7.83 -8.72
C HIS A 402 0.51 9.07 -9.63
N TYR A 403 -0.65 9.25 -10.26
CA TYR A 403 -0.93 10.32 -11.19
C TYR A 403 -1.17 11.65 -10.48
N GLY A 404 -0.57 12.73 -11.01
CA GLY A 404 -0.66 14.06 -10.44
C GLY A 404 0.35 15.05 -11.03
N PRO A 405 0.40 16.28 -10.50
CA PRO A 405 1.34 17.29 -10.95
C PRO A 405 2.77 17.05 -10.48
N VAL A 406 3.71 17.65 -11.20
CA VAL A 406 5.07 17.98 -10.73
C VAL A 406 5.11 19.49 -10.51
N ILE A 407 5.67 19.96 -9.40
CA ILE A 407 5.73 21.38 -9.06
C ILE A 407 7.11 21.72 -8.46
N ILE A 408 7.71 22.81 -8.92
CA ILE A 408 9.01 23.29 -8.42
C ILE A 408 8.86 24.72 -7.91
N TYR A 409 9.29 24.93 -6.66
CA TYR A 409 9.35 26.23 -6.01
C TYR A 409 10.80 26.60 -5.68
N MET A 410 11.08 27.90 -5.62
CA MET A 410 12.27 28.44 -4.98
C MET A 410 11.88 29.41 -3.87
N GLY A 411 12.76 29.60 -2.88
CA GLY A 411 12.58 30.58 -1.83
C GLY A 411 13.91 31.16 -1.38
N LYS A 412 14.02 32.49 -1.34
CA LYS A 412 15.26 33.17 -0.94
C LYS A 412 15.42 33.10 0.58
N VAL A 413 16.63 32.79 1.03
CA VAL A 413 16.95 32.66 2.46
C VAL A 413 18.30 33.33 2.77
N THR A 414 18.54 33.63 4.04
CA THR A 414 19.85 34.16 4.48
C THR A 414 20.96 33.13 4.30
N ASP A 415 20.70 31.89 4.72
CA ASP A 415 21.62 30.75 4.64
C ASP A 415 20.83 29.46 4.34
N ALA A 416 21.14 28.82 3.21
CA ALA A 416 20.46 27.61 2.77
C ALA A 416 20.84 26.37 3.59
N LYS A 417 21.90 26.42 4.41
CA LYS A 417 22.30 25.32 5.31
C LYS A 417 21.58 25.33 6.67
N THR A 418 20.94 26.44 7.04
CA THR A 418 20.29 26.60 8.35
C THR A 418 18.82 27.02 8.27
N ALA A 419 18.35 27.59 7.16
CA ALA A 419 16.94 27.93 6.98
C ALA A 419 16.04 26.69 6.98
N ASP A 420 14.94 26.73 7.72
CA ASP A 420 13.93 25.67 7.81
C ASP A 420 12.87 25.70 6.69
N GLY A 421 12.87 26.77 5.90
CA GLY A 421 11.88 27.02 4.84
C GLY A 421 10.60 27.72 5.31
N SER A 422 10.56 28.20 6.56
CA SER A 422 9.41 28.91 7.10
C SER A 422 9.23 30.31 6.50
N GLY A 423 7.99 30.81 6.56
CA GLY A 423 7.61 32.15 6.08
C GLY A 423 7.22 32.21 4.60
N ALA A 424 6.79 33.39 4.16
CA ALA A 424 6.23 33.65 2.84
C ALA A 424 7.30 33.82 1.75
N ILE A 425 8.20 32.83 1.64
CA ILE A 425 9.38 32.88 0.75
C ILE A 425 9.18 32.14 -0.58
N TRP A 426 8.19 31.25 -0.68
CA TRP A 426 8.10 30.29 -1.78
C TRP A 426 7.39 30.86 -3.00
N PHE A 427 8.11 30.98 -4.11
CA PHE A 427 7.55 31.32 -5.42
C PHE A 427 7.71 30.12 -6.37
N LYS A 428 6.69 29.87 -7.17
CA LYS A 428 6.68 28.77 -8.15
C LYS A 428 7.58 29.14 -9.34
N VAL A 429 8.43 28.22 -9.80
CA VAL A 429 9.38 28.46 -10.92
C VAL A 429 9.19 27.50 -12.08
N ASP A 430 8.53 26.37 -11.86
CA ASP A 430 8.13 25.41 -12.89
C ASP A 430 6.96 24.56 -12.37
N GLU A 431 6.10 24.10 -13.28
CA GLU A 431 5.03 23.15 -12.96
C GLU A 431 4.63 22.33 -14.19
N GLU A 432 4.00 21.19 -13.95
CA GLU A 432 3.35 20.37 -14.97
C GLU A 432 2.14 19.65 -14.36
N GLY A 433 0.95 19.87 -14.93
CA GLY A 433 -0.32 19.42 -14.37
C GLY A 433 -0.91 18.19 -15.06
N TYR A 434 -2.05 18.38 -15.73
CA TYR A 434 -2.74 17.38 -16.52
C TYR A 434 -3.09 17.94 -17.90
N ASP A 435 -2.69 17.24 -18.97
CA ASP A 435 -3.08 17.57 -20.34
C ASP A 435 -4.38 16.86 -20.71
N VAL A 436 -5.45 17.63 -20.89
CA VAL A 436 -6.79 17.08 -21.19
C VAL A 436 -6.85 16.34 -22.55
N PRO A 437 -6.24 16.84 -23.66
CA PRO A 437 -6.24 16.12 -24.95
C PRO A 437 -5.57 14.74 -24.93
N THR A 438 -4.40 14.61 -24.31
CA THR A 438 -3.62 13.36 -24.28
C THR A 438 -3.88 12.49 -23.05
N LYS A 439 -4.55 13.05 -22.03
CA LYS A 439 -4.79 12.47 -20.71
C LYS A 439 -3.52 12.16 -19.91
N THR A 440 -2.43 12.87 -20.17
CA THR A 440 -1.17 12.70 -19.44
C THR A 440 -1.12 13.58 -18.20
N TRP A 441 -0.43 13.09 -17.18
CA TRP A 441 -0.11 13.83 -15.96
C TRP A 441 1.39 14.14 -15.92
N GLY A 442 1.80 15.20 -15.22
CA GLY A 442 3.21 15.55 -15.05
C GLY A 442 4.05 14.38 -14.49
N THR A 443 3.48 13.52 -13.64
CA THR A 443 4.17 12.30 -13.17
C THR A 443 4.38 11.23 -14.25
N MET A 444 3.57 11.20 -15.31
CA MET A 444 3.84 10.35 -16.48
C MET A 444 5.04 10.89 -17.26
N THR A 445 5.06 12.20 -17.54
CA THR A 445 6.21 12.86 -18.18
C THR A 445 7.49 12.69 -17.35
N LEU A 446 7.38 12.75 -16.03
CA LEU A 446 8.49 12.50 -15.10
C LEU A 446 9.03 11.07 -15.25
N ASN A 447 8.15 10.06 -15.33
CA ASN A 447 8.53 8.67 -15.59
C ASN A 447 9.19 8.48 -16.95
N ASP A 448 8.61 9.03 -18.02
CA ASP A 448 9.14 8.96 -19.39
C ASP A 448 10.55 9.57 -19.50
N ASN A 449 10.86 10.55 -18.64
CA ASN A 449 12.19 11.19 -18.54
C ASN A 449 13.10 10.56 -17.47
N CYS A 450 12.85 9.32 -17.02
CA CYS A 450 13.65 8.64 -15.98
C CYS A 450 13.75 9.47 -14.69
N GLY A 451 12.60 9.94 -14.20
CA GLY A 451 12.50 10.67 -12.95
C GLY A 451 12.92 12.14 -13.00
N LYS A 452 13.24 12.66 -14.18
CA LYS A 452 13.86 13.99 -14.36
C LYS A 452 12.86 15.04 -14.79
N ARG A 453 12.78 16.15 -14.06
CA ARG A 453 12.17 17.40 -14.54
C ARG A 453 13.23 18.50 -14.59
N THR A 454 13.51 18.98 -15.79
CA THR A 454 14.42 20.10 -16.04
C THR A 454 13.62 21.39 -16.10
N PHE A 455 14.14 22.45 -15.51
CA PHE A 455 13.65 23.82 -15.64
C PHE A 455 14.84 24.80 -15.71
N THR A 456 14.57 26.06 -16.05
CA THR A 456 15.60 27.13 -16.06
C THR A 456 15.45 27.99 -14.82
N VAL A 457 16.52 28.21 -14.05
CA VAL A 457 16.50 29.13 -12.92
C VAL A 457 16.23 30.55 -13.44
N PRO A 458 15.19 31.26 -12.95
CA PRO A 458 14.80 32.56 -13.47
C PRO A 458 15.95 33.58 -13.49
N SER A 459 16.26 34.12 -14.67
CA SER A 459 17.51 34.86 -14.92
C SER A 459 17.60 36.21 -14.21
N SER A 460 16.48 36.78 -13.77
CA SER A 460 16.45 38.05 -13.05
C SER A 460 16.62 37.92 -11.53
N LEU A 461 16.71 36.71 -10.96
CA LEU A 461 16.88 36.50 -9.52
C LEU A 461 18.13 37.18 -8.96
N ALA A 462 17.97 37.85 -7.82
CA ALA A 462 19.09 38.39 -7.06
C ALA A 462 20.00 37.25 -6.55
N PRO A 463 21.34 37.36 -6.66
CA PRO A 463 22.23 36.33 -6.13
C PRO A 463 22.11 36.15 -4.60
N GLY A 464 22.57 35.01 -4.09
CA GLY A 464 22.55 34.62 -2.67
C GLY A 464 21.97 33.23 -2.43
N ASN A 465 21.70 32.89 -1.17
CA ASN A 465 21.17 31.58 -0.79
C ASN A 465 19.67 31.42 -1.14
N TYR A 466 19.32 30.23 -1.63
CA TYR A 466 17.95 29.80 -1.89
C TYR A 466 17.73 28.37 -1.42
N LEU A 467 16.49 28.06 -1.04
CA LEU A 467 15.98 26.69 -1.05
C LEU A 467 15.23 26.46 -2.37
N LEU A 468 15.35 25.26 -2.92
CA LEU A 468 14.51 24.76 -4.00
C LEU A 468 13.69 23.60 -3.47
N ARG A 469 12.37 23.61 -3.67
CA ARG A 469 11.44 22.56 -3.26
C ARG A 469 10.85 21.92 -4.51
N ALA A 470 11.21 20.68 -4.78
CA ALA A 470 10.60 19.87 -5.83
C ALA A 470 9.51 18.98 -5.21
N GLU A 471 8.36 18.86 -5.86
CA GLU A 471 7.22 18.11 -5.37
C GLU A 471 6.50 17.34 -6.48
N VAL A 472 6.00 16.16 -6.12
CA VAL A 472 4.88 15.49 -6.78
C VAL A 472 3.72 15.40 -5.80
N ILE A 473 2.49 15.57 -6.29
CA ILE A 473 1.27 15.30 -5.52
C ILE A 473 0.54 14.12 -6.17
N ALA A 474 0.59 12.91 -5.60
CA ALA A 474 -0.16 11.77 -6.14
C ALA A 474 -1.64 11.83 -5.71
N LEU A 475 -2.53 11.71 -6.68
CA LEU A 475 -3.97 11.98 -6.53
C LEU A 475 -4.86 10.74 -6.61
N HIS A 476 -4.30 9.53 -6.66
CA HIS A 476 -5.08 8.29 -6.84
C HIS A 476 -6.16 8.06 -5.76
N ALA A 477 -5.90 8.51 -4.52
CA ALA A 477 -6.84 8.47 -3.40
C ALA A 477 -7.47 9.85 -3.07
N ALA A 478 -7.20 10.89 -3.85
CA ALA A 478 -7.59 12.29 -3.58
C ALA A 478 -9.10 12.59 -3.69
N SER A 479 -9.95 11.59 -3.96
CA SER A 479 -11.42 11.72 -3.93
C SER A 479 -12.00 11.95 -2.53
N SER A 480 -11.16 11.98 -1.49
CA SER A 480 -11.49 12.28 -0.10
C SER A 480 -10.49 13.26 0.49
N SER A 481 -10.93 14.10 1.43
CA SER A 481 -10.08 15.10 2.09
C SER A 481 -8.82 14.44 2.66
N GLY A 482 -7.65 14.94 2.25
CA GLY A 482 -6.35 14.41 2.66
C GLY A 482 -5.98 13.02 2.11
N GLY A 483 -6.69 12.53 1.09
CA GLY A 483 -6.26 11.38 0.29
C GLY A 483 -5.17 11.71 -0.73
N ALA A 484 -4.84 12.99 -0.93
CA ALA A 484 -3.68 13.42 -1.71
C ALA A 484 -2.38 13.13 -0.95
N GLN A 485 -1.36 12.67 -1.70
CA GLN A 485 -0.07 12.26 -1.16
C GLN A 485 1.03 13.14 -1.73
N PHE A 486 1.67 13.92 -0.88
CA PHE A 486 2.66 14.92 -1.23
C PHE A 486 4.08 14.35 -1.03
N TYR A 487 4.85 14.27 -2.11
CA TYR A 487 6.22 13.77 -2.15
C TYR A 487 7.14 14.92 -2.53
N MET A 488 7.75 15.58 -1.54
CA MET A 488 8.68 16.70 -1.77
C MET A 488 10.05 16.46 -1.15
N SER A 489 11.04 17.23 -1.62
CA SER A 489 12.35 17.37 -0.97
C SER A 489 12.93 18.75 -1.25
N CYS A 490 13.77 19.23 -0.34
CA CYS A 490 14.40 20.55 -0.43
C CYS A 490 15.90 20.45 -0.75
N TYR A 491 16.36 21.30 -1.67
CA TYR A 491 17.75 21.44 -2.08
C TYR A 491 18.31 22.79 -1.63
N GLN A 492 19.60 22.82 -1.32
CA GLN A 492 20.31 24.00 -0.82
C GLN A 492 21.15 24.60 -1.93
N LEU A 493 20.78 25.81 -2.37
CA LEU A 493 21.39 26.47 -3.54
C LEU A 493 22.07 27.78 -3.17
N GLU A 494 23.24 28.04 -3.77
CA GLU A 494 23.79 29.38 -3.92
C GLU A 494 23.53 29.86 -5.35
N VAL A 495 22.59 30.79 -5.51
CA VAL A 495 22.31 31.41 -6.80
C VAL A 495 23.33 32.51 -7.07
N THR A 496 24.05 32.40 -8.19
CA THR A 496 25.03 33.39 -8.65
C THR A 496 24.50 34.17 -9.86
N GLY A 497 25.11 35.31 -10.19
CA GLY A 497 24.72 36.11 -11.36
C GLY A 497 24.63 37.60 -11.08
N ARG A 498 23.78 38.30 -11.87
CA ARG A 498 23.62 39.77 -11.84
C ARG A 498 22.15 40.23 -11.77
N GLY A 499 21.22 39.31 -11.55
CA GLY A 499 19.83 39.67 -11.33
C GLY A 499 19.64 40.48 -10.05
N THR A 500 18.44 41.05 -9.88
CA THR A 500 18.09 41.93 -8.76
C THR A 500 16.70 41.64 -8.17
N THR A 501 15.92 40.78 -8.82
CA THR A 501 14.55 40.45 -8.41
C THR A 501 14.54 39.57 -7.17
N ASN A 502 13.71 39.93 -6.20
CA ASN A 502 13.36 39.11 -5.05
C ASN A 502 11.84 38.90 -5.11
N PRO A 503 11.35 37.77 -5.67
CA PRO A 503 9.92 37.54 -5.80
C PRO A 503 9.26 37.43 -4.42
N SER A 504 8.04 37.96 -4.30
CA SER A 504 7.17 37.67 -3.16
C SER A 504 6.69 36.23 -3.25
N GLY A 505 6.65 35.52 -2.12
CA GLY A 505 6.23 34.13 -2.06
C GLY A 505 4.99 33.88 -1.19
N VAL A 506 4.64 32.60 -1.10
CA VAL A 506 3.66 32.05 -0.16
C VAL A 506 4.36 31.23 0.92
N SER A 507 3.63 30.87 1.98
CA SER A 507 4.14 30.04 3.08
C SER A 507 3.79 28.57 2.87
N PHE A 508 4.71 27.68 3.22
CA PHE A 508 4.40 26.29 3.51
C PHE A 508 4.65 26.04 5.01
N PRO A 509 3.67 25.48 5.76
CA PRO A 509 2.25 25.33 5.41
C PRO A 509 1.54 26.67 5.16
N GLY A 510 0.41 26.63 4.45
CA GLY A 510 -0.47 27.78 4.21
C GLY A 510 -0.86 28.02 2.74
N ALA A 511 0.01 27.69 1.79
CA ALA A 511 -0.24 27.82 0.35
C ALA A 511 -1.22 26.78 -0.20
N TYR A 512 -1.39 25.65 0.51
CA TYR A 512 -2.28 24.55 0.16
C TYR A 512 -3.36 24.38 1.23
N SER A 513 -4.58 24.07 0.78
CA SER A 513 -5.68 23.58 1.60
C SER A 513 -6.06 22.15 1.20
N ALA A 514 -6.48 21.34 2.17
CA ALA A 514 -7.08 20.03 1.91
C ALA A 514 -8.39 20.11 1.08
N SER A 515 -8.92 21.31 0.86
CA SER A 515 -10.10 21.59 0.02
C SER A 515 -9.78 22.16 -1.36
N ASP A 516 -8.51 22.37 -1.71
CA ASP A 516 -8.16 22.95 -3.02
C ASP A 516 -8.58 22.00 -4.14
N PRO A 517 -9.08 22.49 -5.29
CA PRO A 517 -9.56 21.63 -6.37
C PRO A 517 -8.46 20.81 -7.05
N GLY A 518 -7.19 21.13 -6.80
CA GLY A 518 -6.03 20.32 -7.20
C GLY A 518 -5.62 19.24 -6.19
N ILE A 519 -6.19 19.26 -4.98
CA ILE A 519 -5.86 18.39 -3.82
C ILE A 519 -7.05 17.50 -3.44
N LEU A 520 -8.28 18.01 -3.50
CA LEU A 520 -9.52 17.25 -3.32
C LEU A 520 -10.18 17.03 -4.68
N ILE A 521 -9.80 15.94 -5.34
CA ILE A 521 -10.20 15.63 -6.72
C ILE A 521 -10.33 14.13 -6.95
N ASN A 522 -11.42 13.71 -7.59
CA ASN A 522 -11.55 12.35 -8.11
C ASN A 522 -10.95 12.28 -9.52
N ILE A 523 -9.78 11.64 -9.64
CA ILE A 523 -9.11 11.39 -10.93
C ILE A 523 -9.53 10.07 -11.60
N ASN A 524 -10.38 9.26 -10.95
CA ASN A 524 -10.86 7.96 -11.47
C ASN A 524 -12.06 8.10 -12.44
N GLN A 525 -12.18 9.27 -13.06
CA GLN A 525 -13.24 9.68 -13.99
C GLN A 525 -12.63 10.66 -15.02
N ASP A 526 -13.32 10.91 -16.12
CA ASP A 526 -12.88 11.95 -17.06
C ASP A 526 -12.90 13.33 -16.38
N ILE A 527 -11.71 13.94 -16.27
CA ILE A 527 -11.52 15.29 -15.73
C ILE A 527 -11.41 16.30 -16.88
N ALA A 528 -12.29 17.30 -16.86
CA ALA A 528 -12.37 18.33 -17.92
C ALA A 528 -11.27 19.41 -17.80
N SER A 529 -10.69 19.55 -16.61
CA SER A 529 -9.59 20.45 -16.30
C SER A 529 -8.93 20.02 -14.98
N TYR A 530 -7.69 20.46 -14.77
CA TYR A 530 -6.98 20.34 -13.50
C TYR A 530 -6.40 21.70 -13.13
N THR A 531 -6.54 22.09 -11.86
CA THR A 531 -5.93 23.32 -11.31
C THR A 531 -4.78 22.92 -10.41
N ILE A 532 -3.55 23.27 -10.78
CA ILE A 532 -2.36 22.96 -9.98
C ILE A 532 -2.41 23.78 -8.67
N PRO A 533 -2.16 23.19 -7.49
CA PRO A 533 -2.22 23.90 -6.21
C PRO A 533 -1.21 25.07 -6.05
N GLY A 534 -1.49 25.93 -5.06
CA GLY A 534 -0.64 27.06 -4.69
C GLY A 534 -0.81 28.29 -5.59
N PRO A 535 0.23 29.14 -5.74
CA PRO A 535 0.19 30.33 -6.59
C PRO A 535 -0.14 29.98 -8.04
N THR A 536 -0.97 30.79 -8.69
CA THR A 536 -1.30 30.64 -10.12
C THR A 536 -0.14 30.95 -11.05
N ASP A 537 0.78 31.80 -10.60
CA ASP A 537 1.79 32.40 -11.46
C ASP A 537 3.12 31.64 -11.32
N VAL A 538 3.62 31.12 -12.44
CA VAL A 538 5.00 30.62 -12.55
C VAL A 538 5.92 31.82 -12.79
N PHE A 539 6.85 32.07 -11.87
CA PHE A 539 7.82 33.15 -11.98
C PHE A 539 8.93 32.79 -12.96
N THR A 540 8.91 33.37 -14.16
CA THR A 540 9.87 33.09 -15.25
C THR A 540 11.15 33.91 -15.20
N GLY A 541 11.15 35.06 -14.50
CA GLY A 541 12.29 35.98 -14.39
C GLY A 541 12.23 37.17 -15.32
#